data_AF-A0AAW9ZN58-F1
#
_entry.id   AF-A0AAW9ZN58-F1
#
_cell.length_a   1.000
_cell.length_b   1.000
_cell.length_c   1.000
_cell.angle_alpha   90.00
_cell.angle_beta   90.00
_cell.angle_gamma   90.00
#
_symmetry.space_group_name_H-M   'P 1'
#
loop_
_entity.id
_entity.type
_entity.pdbx_description
1 polymer ?
#
loop_
_entity_poly.entity_id
_entity_poly.type
_entity_poly.pdbx_seq_one_letter_code
_entity_poly.pdbx_strand_id
1 'polypeptide(L)'
;MSKDATTLLFRCLTASTVIWAATATARQPVPTDTWPLQQQHLLTGRYTGKLQPYTQDCQAVRADLVLLKTGKPSDNSRRYTLKTTCIAGAARHAAPKTMVGSWWVDQIGGSCLMLSFEDPNDPMIGPNIYGFRIEQDTVSDRHAHRTDYALAQDGHNCHSGNPPEDQDKVLRRVR
;
A
#
# COMPACT_ATOMS: atom_id res chain seq x y z
N MET A 1 72.36 -36.32 -7.08
CA MET A 1 72.04 -37.76 -6.90
C MET A 1 71.41 -37.89 -5.52
N SER A 2 70.08 -37.98 -5.48
CA SER A 2 69.34 -39.24 -5.30
C SER A 2 69.37 -39.73 -3.86
N LYS A 3 68.16 -39.78 -3.27
CA LYS A 3 67.67 -40.85 -2.37
C LYS A 3 68.21 -40.84 -0.93
N ASP A 4 67.45 -41.13 0.12
CA ASP A 4 66.14 -41.74 0.27
C ASP A 4 65.50 -41.29 1.59
N ALA A 5 64.18 -41.45 1.64
CA ALA A 5 63.33 -41.26 2.80
C ALA A 5 63.64 -42.25 3.95
N THR A 6 63.38 -41.86 5.19
CA THR A 6 62.93 -42.83 6.21
C THR A 6 61.96 -42.20 7.20
N THR A 7 60.75 -42.73 7.14
CA THR A 7 59.56 -42.57 7.95
C THR A 7 59.81 -42.77 9.44
N LEU A 8 59.20 -41.94 10.31
CA LEU A 8 58.76 -42.38 11.63
C LEU A 8 57.40 -41.76 11.97
N LEU A 9 56.44 -42.66 12.13
CA LEU A 9 55.04 -42.45 12.44
C LEU A 9 54.85 -41.88 13.85
N PHE A 10 54.05 -40.83 13.99
CA PHE A 10 53.32 -40.59 15.23
C PHE A 10 51.82 -40.54 14.96
N ARG A 11 51.13 -41.54 15.51
CA ARG A 11 49.68 -41.69 15.54
C ARG A 11 49.10 -40.65 16.50
N CYS A 12 48.19 -39.81 16.01
CA CYS A 12 47.18 -39.18 16.85
C CYS A 12 45.81 -39.51 16.27
N LEU A 13 45.11 -40.43 16.95
CA LEU A 13 43.68 -40.65 16.82
C LEU A 13 42.98 -39.44 17.43
N THR A 14 42.42 -38.56 16.59
CA THR A 14 41.46 -37.56 17.05
C THR A 14 40.09 -37.92 16.50
N ALA A 15 39.18 -38.22 17.42
CA ALA A 15 37.78 -38.52 17.14
C ALA A 15 37.13 -37.35 16.39
N SER A 16 36.61 -37.61 15.19
CA SER A 16 35.83 -36.65 14.42
C SER A 16 34.45 -36.51 15.06
N THR A 17 34.24 -35.50 15.90
CA THR A 17 32.89 -35.06 16.24
C THR A 17 32.27 -34.44 15.00
N VAL A 18 31.34 -35.16 14.36
CA VAL A 18 30.48 -34.61 13.31
C VAL A 18 29.60 -33.56 13.99
N ILE A 19 30.01 -32.31 13.94
CA ILE A 19 29.15 -31.18 14.31
C ILE A 19 28.12 -31.08 13.20
N TRP A 20 26.92 -31.62 13.47
CA TRP A 20 25.75 -31.31 12.68
C TRP A 20 25.49 -29.81 12.86
N ALA A 21 26.00 -29.00 11.94
CA ALA A 21 25.56 -27.63 11.79
C ALA A 21 24.10 -27.71 11.36
N ALA A 22 23.19 -27.67 12.35
CA ALA A 22 21.79 -27.39 12.09
C ALA A 22 21.78 -26.03 11.36
N THR A 23 21.59 -26.06 10.04
CA THR A 23 21.26 -24.88 9.27
C THR A 23 19.91 -24.44 9.79
N ALA A 24 19.90 -23.60 10.82
CA ALA A 24 18.76 -22.79 11.17
C ALA A 24 18.46 -22.00 9.90
N THR A 25 17.48 -22.48 9.13
CA THR A 25 16.87 -21.71 8.08
C THR A 25 16.31 -20.50 8.81
N ALA A 26 17.07 -19.40 8.82
CA ALA A 26 16.58 -18.13 9.28
C ALA A 26 15.35 -17.86 8.42
N ARG A 27 14.16 -18.09 8.98
CA ARG A 27 12.92 -17.56 8.43
C ARG A 27 13.16 -16.07 8.38
N GLN A 28 13.54 -15.57 7.21
CA GLN A 28 13.53 -14.15 6.96
C GLN A 28 12.12 -13.69 7.34
N PRO A 29 11.96 -12.75 8.28
CA PRO A 29 10.65 -12.18 8.54
C PRO A 29 10.13 -11.67 7.21
N VAL A 30 9.00 -12.23 6.75
CA VAL A 30 8.26 -11.68 5.61
C VAL A 30 8.08 -10.20 5.91
N PRO A 31 8.38 -9.29 4.97
CA PRO A 31 8.24 -7.86 5.22
C PRO A 31 6.83 -7.58 5.75
N THR A 32 6.76 -7.16 7.01
CA THR A 32 5.52 -6.88 7.74
C THR A 32 4.77 -5.68 7.16
N ASP A 33 5.34 -5.01 6.15
CA ASP A 33 4.79 -3.85 5.46
C ASP A 33 3.78 -4.20 4.36
N THR A 34 3.42 -5.48 4.22
CA THR A 34 2.43 -5.96 3.24
C THR A 34 1.04 -6.14 3.87
N TRP A 35 0.03 -5.47 3.29
CA TRP A 35 -1.34 -5.48 3.80
C TRP A 35 -1.97 -6.84 3.49
N PRO A 36 -2.42 -7.58 4.51
CA PRO A 36 -2.87 -8.94 4.30
C PRO A 36 -4.08 -9.00 3.39
N LEU A 37 -4.08 -9.91 2.40
CA LEU A 37 -5.24 -10.18 1.54
C LEU A 37 -6.52 -10.39 2.35
N GLN A 38 -6.39 -11.12 3.46
CA GLN A 38 -7.47 -11.44 4.38
C GLN A 38 -8.08 -10.19 5.04
N GLN A 39 -7.33 -9.09 5.17
CA GLN A 39 -7.76 -7.84 5.82
C GLN A 39 -8.23 -6.77 4.82
N GLN A 40 -8.09 -7.00 3.50
CA GLN A 40 -8.52 -6.01 2.49
C GLN A 40 -10.02 -5.74 2.52
N HIS A 41 -10.83 -6.71 2.95
CA HIS A 41 -12.27 -6.49 3.15
C HIS A 41 -12.57 -5.42 4.21
N LEU A 42 -11.67 -5.20 5.16
CA LEU A 42 -11.87 -4.19 6.21
C LEU A 42 -11.82 -2.77 5.65
N LEU A 43 -11.27 -2.56 4.45
CA LEU A 43 -11.18 -1.27 3.77
C LEU A 43 -12.51 -0.84 3.13
N THR A 44 -13.50 -1.72 2.99
CA THR A 44 -14.80 -1.34 2.42
C THR A 44 -15.54 -0.34 3.31
N GLY A 45 -15.95 0.79 2.76
CA GLY A 45 -16.60 1.85 3.51
C GLY A 45 -16.61 3.17 2.74
N ARG A 46 -17.11 4.22 3.39
CA ARG A 46 -17.08 5.59 2.87
C ARG A 46 -15.98 6.37 3.55
N TYR A 47 -15.24 7.15 2.76
CA TYR A 47 -14.12 7.97 3.19
C TYR A 47 -14.28 9.38 2.65
N THR A 48 -13.97 10.38 3.46
CA THR A 48 -14.05 11.78 3.04
C THR A 48 -12.81 12.54 3.48
N GLY A 49 -12.42 13.56 2.72
CA GLY A 49 -11.23 14.34 3.00
C GLY A 49 -10.88 15.29 1.87
N LYS A 50 -9.65 15.82 1.89
CA LYS A 50 -9.09 16.55 0.76
C LYS A 50 -8.11 15.65 0.00
N LEU A 51 -7.93 15.93 -1.28
CA LEU A 51 -6.92 15.29 -2.13
C LEU A 51 -6.25 16.32 -3.04
N GLN A 52 -5.06 15.94 -3.50
CA GLN A 52 -4.46 16.48 -4.71
C GLN A 52 -5.34 16.11 -5.92
N PRO A 53 -5.82 17.09 -6.70
CA PRO A 53 -6.48 16.81 -7.97
C PRO A 53 -5.49 16.24 -8.98
N TYR A 54 -6.01 15.43 -9.89
CA TYR A 54 -5.26 14.96 -11.05
C TYR A 54 -5.12 16.00 -12.17
N THR A 55 -6.02 17.00 -12.21
CA THR A 55 -6.01 18.08 -13.21
C THR A 55 -5.30 19.33 -12.68
N GLN A 56 -4.63 20.05 -13.58
CA GLN A 56 -3.85 21.25 -13.22
C GLN A 56 -4.69 22.52 -12.99
N ASP A 57 -5.93 22.55 -13.49
CA ASP A 57 -6.86 23.67 -13.36
C ASP A 57 -7.50 23.79 -11.96
N CYS A 58 -7.37 22.73 -11.16
CA CYS A 58 -7.76 22.68 -9.76
C CYS A 58 -6.51 22.55 -8.88
N GLN A 59 -6.48 23.28 -7.77
CA GLN A 59 -5.37 23.23 -6.82
C GLN A 59 -5.61 22.24 -5.68
N ALA A 60 -6.87 22.06 -5.27
CA ALA A 60 -7.27 21.12 -4.23
C ALA A 60 -8.71 20.66 -4.46
N VAL A 61 -9.00 19.39 -4.16
CA VAL A 61 -10.36 18.86 -4.20
C VAL A 61 -10.82 18.38 -2.83
N ARG A 62 -12.10 18.54 -2.54
CA ARG A 62 -12.80 17.74 -1.53
C ARG A 62 -13.25 16.44 -2.18
N ALA A 63 -12.99 15.32 -1.51
CA ALA A 63 -13.27 13.98 -2.01
C ALA A 63 -14.23 13.21 -1.11
N ASP A 64 -15.06 12.39 -1.76
CA ASP A 64 -15.97 11.43 -1.16
C ASP A 64 -15.81 10.10 -1.90
N LEU A 65 -15.15 9.15 -1.24
CA LEU A 65 -14.77 7.85 -1.79
C LEU A 65 -15.61 6.76 -1.13
N VAL A 66 -16.24 5.92 -1.93
CA VAL A 66 -16.93 4.71 -1.47
C VAL A 66 -16.23 3.49 -2.05
N LEU A 67 -15.74 2.62 -1.16
CA LEU A 67 -15.11 1.35 -1.49
C LEU A 67 -16.07 0.20 -1.20
N LEU A 68 -16.37 -0.59 -2.23
CA LEU A 68 -17.31 -1.70 -2.16
C LEU A 68 -16.60 -3.00 -2.54
N LYS A 69 -16.96 -4.08 -1.82
CA LYS A 69 -16.79 -5.45 -2.31
C LYS A 69 -18.13 -5.87 -2.91
N THR A 70 -18.11 -6.29 -4.16
CA THR A 70 -19.30 -6.77 -4.87
C THR A 70 -19.19 -8.27 -5.12
N GLY A 71 -20.33 -8.95 -5.27
CA GLY A 71 -20.38 -10.38 -5.56
C GLY A 71 -20.35 -11.31 -4.33
N LYS A 72 -20.36 -12.62 -4.58
CA LYS A 72 -20.31 -13.68 -3.55
C LYS A 72 -18.95 -13.66 -2.81
N PRO A 73 -18.78 -14.31 -1.66
CA PRO A 73 -17.49 -14.40 -0.98
C PRO A 73 -16.35 -14.94 -1.85
N SER A 74 -16.67 -15.81 -2.82
CA SER A 74 -15.76 -16.35 -3.84
C SER A 74 -15.42 -15.38 -4.97
N ASP A 75 -16.17 -14.28 -5.09
CA ASP A 75 -16.02 -13.26 -6.10
C ASP A 75 -15.20 -12.11 -5.49
N ASN A 76 -14.03 -11.87 -6.07
CA ASN A 76 -13.10 -10.84 -5.61
C ASN A 76 -13.38 -9.48 -6.28
N SER A 77 -14.58 -9.31 -6.85
CA SER A 77 -14.94 -8.06 -7.52
C SER A 77 -14.99 -6.90 -6.52
N ARG A 78 -14.22 -5.85 -6.83
CA ARG A 78 -14.01 -4.68 -6.00
C ARG A 78 -14.32 -3.47 -6.82
N ARG A 79 -15.20 -2.61 -6.32
CA ARG A 79 -15.74 -1.46 -7.03
C ARG A 79 -15.57 -0.22 -6.16
N TYR A 80 -15.35 0.92 -6.80
CA TYR A 80 -15.37 2.20 -6.10
C TYR A 80 -16.21 3.24 -6.84
N THR A 81 -16.63 4.24 -6.08
CA THR A 81 -17.14 5.52 -6.58
C THR A 81 -16.38 6.64 -5.87
N LEU A 82 -15.74 7.54 -6.63
CA LEU A 82 -15.04 8.70 -6.11
C LEU A 82 -15.67 9.97 -6.68
N LYS A 83 -16.28 10.77 -5.80
CA LYS A 83 -16.77 12.11 -6.15
C LYS A 83 -15.76 13.14 -5.68
N THR A 84 -15.34 14.03 -6.57
CA THR A 84 -14.44 15.14 -6.27
C THR A 84 -15.11 16.48 -6.58
N THR A 85 -14.87 17.47 -5.73
CA THR A 85 -15.33 18.85 -5.93
C THR A 85 -14.12 19.77 -5.78
N CYS A 86 -13.83 20.57 -6.80
CA CYS A 86 -12.74 21.53 -6.73
C CYS A 86 -13.05 22.61 -5.68
N ILE A 87 -12.11 22.88 -4.78
CA ILE A 87 -12.29 23.86 -3.70
C ILE A 87 -11.30 25.04 -3.78
N ALA A 88 -10.29 24.95 -4.65
CA ALA A 88 -9.29 25.99 -4.89
C ALA A 88 -8.77 25.93 -6.34
N GLY A 89 -8.39 27.07 -6.91
CA GLY A 89 -7.92 27.19 -8.31
C GLY A 89 -8.98 27.72 -9.29
N ALA A 90 -8.63 27.76 -10.57
CA ALA A 90 -9.48 28.31 -11.64
C ALA A 90 -10.79 27.51 -11.82
N ALA A 91 -10.74 26.21 -11.57
CA ALA A 91 -11.88 25.31 -11.69
C ALA A 91 -12.79 25.26 -10.42
N ARG A 92 -12.65 26.17 -9.45
CA ARG A 92 -13.42 26.15 -8.18
C ARG A 92 -14.94 26.12 -8.37
N HIS A 93 -15.45 26.66 -9.47
CA HIS A 93 -16.88 26.70 -9.80
C HIS A 93 -17.31 25.59 -10.77
N ALA A 94 -16.40 24.71 -11.18
CA ALA A 94 -16.73 23.58 -12.02
C ALA A 94 -17.67 22.60 -11.28
N ALA A 95 -18.49 21.88 -12.04
CA ALA A 95 -19.34 20.83 -11.49
C ALA A 95 -18.49 19.71 -10.86
N PRO A 96 -18.98 19.05 -9.80
CA PRO A 96 -18.29 17.90 -9.22
C PRO A 96 -18.07 16.79 -10.24
N LYS A 97 -16.88 16.18 -10.23
CA LYS A 97 -16.55 15.03 -11.07
C LYS A 97 -16.83 13.74 -10.30
N THR A 98 -17.38 12.74 -10.98
CA THR A 98 -17.60 11.41 -10.41
C THR A 98 -16.87 10.37 -11.23
N MET A 99 -16.08 9.55 -10.56
CA MET A 99 -15.26 8.50 -11.13
C MET A 99 -15.71 7.17 -10.56
N VAL A 100 -15.73 6.13 -11.38
CA VAL A 100 -16.11 4.78 -10.96
C VAL A 100 -15.13 3.78 -11.57
N GLY A 101 -14.81 2.72 -10.84
CA GLY A 101 -13.86 1.73 -11.33
C GLY A 101 -13.74 0.54 -10.40
N SER A 102 -12.60 -0.14 -10.49
CA SER A 102 -12.16 -1.18 -9.58
C SER A 102 -11.04 -0.67 -8.67
N TRP A 103 -10.81 -1.38 -7.57
CA TRP A 103 -9.72 -1.06 -6.65
C TRP A 103 -9.02 -2.34 -6.20
N TRP A 104 -7.72 -2.23 -5.94
CA TRP A 104 -6.90 -3.31 -5.39
C TRP A 104 -5.89 -2.74 -4.40
N VAL A 105 -5.16 -3.62 -3.73
CA VAL A 105 -3.99 -3.22 -2.95
C VAL A 105 -2.77 -3.78 -3.65
N ASP A 106 -1.86 -2.92 -4.07
CA ASP A 106 -0.59 -3.35 -4.62
C ASP A 106 0.30 -3.93 -3.50
N GLN A 107 0.69 -5.19 -3.67
CA GLN A 107 1.51 -5.93 -2.72
C GLN A 107 3.01 -5.73 -2.94
N ILE A 108 3.41 -5.25 -4.12
CA ILE A 108 4.81 -5.15 -4.51
C ILE A 108 5.38 -3.78 -4.05
N GLY A 109 4.56 -2.74 -3.98
CA GLY A 109 4.94 -1.36 -3.63
C GLY A 109 4.71 -0.91 -2.18
N GLY A 110 4.53 -1.82 -1.21
CA GLY A 110 4.31 -1.43 0.19
C GLY A 110 2.86 -1.06 0.52
N SER A 111 1.91 -1.82 -0.04
CA SER A 111 0.51 -1.87 0.40
C SER A 111 -0.36 -0.66 0.04
N CYS A 112 -0.17 -0.13 -1.14
CA CYS A 112 -0.95 1.00 -1.62
C CYS A 112 -2.34 0.54 -2.07
N LEU A 113 -3.39 1.19 -1.59
CA LEU A 113 -4.71 1.04 -2.19
C LEU A 113 -4.73 1.82 -3.50
N MET A 114 -4.95 1.12 -4.61
CA MET A 114 -4.96 1.69 -5.96
C MET A 114 -6.39 1.72 -6.50
N LEU A 115 -6.77 2.84 -7.10
CA LEU A 115 -8.02 2.96 -7.85
C LEU A 115 -7.71 2.90 -9.35
N SER A 116 -8.36 1.99 -10.07
CA SER A 116 -8.30 2.03 -11.55
C SER A 116 -8.95 3.32 -12.01
N PHE A 117 -8.29 4.10 -12.84
CA PHE A 117 -8.90 5.26 -13.43
C PHE A 117 -8.54 5.39 -14.90
N GLU A 118 -9.55 5.60 -15.72
CA GLU A 118 -9.40 5.96 -17.13
C GLU A 118 -10.24 7.21 -17.34
N ASP A 119 -9.62 8.32 -17.78
CA ASP A 119 -10.37 9.48 -18.25
C ASP A 119 -10.62 9.31 -19.75
N PRO A 120 -11.88 9.13 -20.19
CA PRO A 120 -12.17 9.01 -21.62
C PRO A 120 -11.84 10.28 -22.41
N ASN A 121 -11.69 11.42 -21.74
CA ASN A 121 -11.35 12.70 -22.36
C ASN A 121 -9.86 13.02 -22.31
N ASP A 122 -9.07 12.26 -21.57
CA ASP A 122 -7.62 12.45 -21.45
C ASP A 122 -6.92 11.08 -21.40
N PRO A 123 -6.62 10.48 -22.57
CA PRO A 123 -6.02 9.15 -22.65
C PRO A 123 -4.54 9.13 -22.21
N MET A 124 -3.92 10.28 -21.94
CA MET A 124 -2.58 10.36 -21.35
C MET A 124 -2.59 10.10 -19.85
N ILE A 125 -3.77 10.08 -19.25
CA ILE A 125 -3.97 9.67 -17.88
C ILE A 125 -3.88 8.15 -17.80
N GLY A 126 -2.77 7.68 -17.23
CA GLY A 126 -2.54 6.25 -16.98
C GLY A 126 -3.48 5.66 -15.92
N PRO A 127 -3.54 4.32 -15.82
CA PRO A 127 -4.59 3.57 -15.13
C PRO A 127 -4.65 3.75 -13.59
N ASN A 128 -3.73 4.49 -12.98
CA ASN A 128 -3.43 4.45 -11.54
C ASN A 128 -3.22 5.84 -10.91
N ILE A 129 -3.99 6.88 -11.28
CA ILE A 129 -3.71 8.22 -10.75
C ILE A 129 -3.84 8.30 -9.23
N TYR A 130 -4.79 7.56 -8.63
CA TYR A 130 -5.02 7.60 -7.20
C TYR A 130 -4.52 6.32 -6.56
N GLY A 131 -3.33 6.38 -5.98
CA GLY A 131 -2.88 5.46 -4.96
C GLY A 131 -2.86 6.10 -3.57
N PHE A 132 -3.15 5.29 -2.55
CA PHE A 132 -3.22 5.71 -1.17
C PHE A 132 -2.41 4.80 -0.27
N ARG A 133 -1.64 5.39 0.65
CA ARG A 133 -1.11 4.66 1.78
C ARG A 133 -2.26 4.36 2.75
N ILE A 134 -2.35 3.09 3.17
CA ILE A 134 -3.32 2.67 4.19
C ILE A 134 -2.66 2.91 5.54
N GLU A 135 -3.26 3.79 6.35
CA GLU A 135 -2.79 4.11 7.69
C GLU A 135 -3.82 3.68 8.72
N GLN A 136 -3.36 3.25 9.90
CA GLN A 136 -4.25 2.99 11.02
C GLN A 136 -4.61 4.32 11.67
N ASP A 137 -5.91 4.65 11.71
CA ASP A 137 -6.37 5.90 12.29
C ASP A 137 -6.31 5.78 13.82
N THR A 138 -5.27 6.35 14.42
CA THR A 138 -5.08 6.39 15.87
C THR A 138 -5.80 7.60 16.45
N VAL A 139 -7.12 7.67 16.28
CA VAL A 139 -7.92 8.65 17.03
C VAL A 139 -7.78 8.27 18.51
N SER A 140 -7.14 9.15 19.29
CA SER A 140 -6.81 8.97 20.71
C SER A 140 -8.03 9.00 21.64
N ASP A 141 -9.10 8.30 21.29
CA ASP A 141 -10.19 8.01 22.22
C ASP A 141 -9.89 6.68 22.90
N ARG A 142 -9.55 6.78 24.19
CA ARG A 142 -9.16 5.66 25.08
C ARG A 142 -10.20 4.53 25.18
N HIS A 143 -11.34 4.59 24.49
CA HIS A 143 -12.49 3.70 24.68
C HIS A 143 -13.02 3.06 23.38
N ALA A 144 -12.37 3.24 22.23
CA ALA A 144 -12.80 2.60 20.98
C ALA A 144 -11.80 1.53 20.52
N HIS A 145 -12.10 0.25 20.84
CA HIS A 145 -11.39 -0.92 20.29
C HIS A 145 -11.63 -1.15 18.78
N ARG A 146 -12.14 -0.16 18.05
CA ARG A 146 -12.41 -0.28 16.62
C ARG A 146 -11.23 0.29 15.84
N THR A 147 -10.51 -0.59 15.16
CA THR A 147 -9.48 -0.19 14.21
C THR A 147 -10.16 0.51 13.02
N ASP A 148 -10.06 1.84 12.99
CA ASP A 148 -10.40 2.64 11.82
C ASP A 148 -9.14 2.82 10.95
N TYR A 149 -9.34 2.99 9.64
CA TYR A 149 -8.25 3.19 8.69
C TYR A 149 -8.42 4.52 7.97
N ALA A 150 -7.30 5.18 7.69
CA ALA A 150 -7.20 6.38 6.88
C ALA A 150 -6.46 6.06 5.56
N LEU A 151 -6.75 6.84 4.52
CA LEU A 151 -6.14 6.70 3.20
C LEU A 151 -5.40 8.00 2.87
N ALA A 152 -4.07 7.96 2.89
CA ALA A 152 -3.23 9.14 2.71
C ALA A 152 -2.61 9.19 1.31
N GLN A 153 -2.62 10.38 0.70
CA GLN A 153 -1.84 10.70 -0.49
C GLN A 153 -0.45 11.14 -0.05
N ASP A 154 0.52 10.22 -0.08
CA ASP A 154 1.85 10.42 0.50
C ASP A 154 2.87 11.06 -0.47
N GLY A 155 2.50 11.25 -1.74
CA GLY A 155 3.40 11.78 -2.77
C GLY A 155 4.68 10.96 -3.02
N HIS A 156 4.80 9.77 -2.43
CA HIS A 156 5.96 8.88 -2.50
C HIS A 156 5.55 7.55 -3.13
N ASN A 157 5.69 6.43 -2.41
CA ASN A 157 5.58 5.08 -2.98
C ASN A 157 4.15 4.70 -3.41
N CYS A 158 3.12 5.38 -2.88
CA CYS A 158 1.73 5.14 -3.26
C CYS A 158 1.19 6.20 -4.25
N HIS A 159 2.01 7.13 -4.71
CA HIS A 159 1.72 8.26 -5.60
C HIS A 159 0.24 8.65 -5.83
N SER A 160 -0.13 9.76 -5.17
CA SER A 160 -0.51 11.03 -5.82
C SER A 160 -0.28 12.16 -4.82
N GLY A 161 0.34 13.27 -5.23
CA GLY A 161 0.75 14.37 -4.33
C GLY A 161 2.21 14.81 -4.55
N ASN A 162 2.50 16.09 -4.29
CA ASN A 162 3.87 16.61 -4.20
C ASN A 162 4.19 16.85 -2.71
N PRO A 163 5.32 16.35 -2.18
CA PRO A 163 5.81 16.77 -0.87
C PRO A 163 6.04 18.29 -0.87
N PRO A 164 5.76 19.03 0.22
CA PRO A 164 5.45 18.60 1.59
C PRO A 164 3.95 18.72 1.96
N GLU A 165 3.03 18.62 1.00
CA GLU A 165 1.60 18.89 1.20
C GLU A 165 0.82 17.72 1.85
N ASP A 166 1.51 16.87 2.62
CA ASP A 166 1.06 15.52 2.97
C ASP A 166 0.06 15.49 4.15
N GLN A 167 0.04 16.51 4.99
CA GLN A 167 -0.73 16.47 6.25
C GLN A 167 -2.25 16.68 6.08
N ASP A 168 -2.70 17.33 5.00
CA ASP A 168 -4.13 17.60 4.80
C ASP A 168 -4.79 16.75 3.70
N LYS A 169 -4.01 15.93 2.97
CA LYS A 169 -4.47 15.06 1.88
C LYS A 169 -4.79 13.64 2.34
N VAL A 170 -5.63 13.55 3.35
CA VAL A 170 -6.03 12.28 3.98
C VAL A 170 -7.54 12.10 3.85
N LEU A 171 -7.97 10.92 3.40
CA LEU A 171 -9.36 10.49 3.49
C LEU A 171 -9.57 9.69 4.76
N ARG A 172 -10.50 10.14 5.59
CA ARG A 172 -10.87 9.46 6.83
C ARG A 172 -12.17 8.73 6.65
N ARG A 173 -12.29 7.56 7.26
CA ARG A 173 -13.54 6.80 7.23
C ARG A 173 -14.67 7.58 7.90
N VAL A 174 -15.81 7.66 7.22
CA VAL A 174 -17.05 8.19 7.77
C VAL A 174 -17.71 7.09 8.60
N ARG A 175 -18.12 7.42 9.83
CA ARG A 175 -18.79 6.51 10.77
C ARG A 175 -20.29 6.41 10.48
#